data_AF-A0ABD3MJJ9-F1
#
_entry.id   AF-A0ABD3MJJ9-F1
#
_cell.length_a   1.000
_cell.length_b   1.000
_cell.length_c   1.000
_cell.angle_alpha   90.00
_cell.angle_beta   90.00
_cell.angle_gamma   90.00
#
_symmetry.space_group_name_H-M   'P 1'
#
loop_
_entity.id
_entity.type
_entity.pdbx_description
1 polymer ?
#
loop_
_entity_poly.entity_id
_entity_poly.type
_entity_poly.pdbx_seq_one_letter_code
_entity_poly.pdbx_strand_id
1 'polypeptide(L)'
;MNSCSRSNPFPPHAISQPPVLKPEQSKVDGLVFLGLSLARKSDKGHPESATHQIAFDFNDIIDRNYEFLASTNDDGWLVGGGEPGPPKSYKLPAKDSAHVEIMRIGTYNPEWGGISEKEIIEVLKSGKILIPQIEVLPTQVVANGDSPPELEIRFDMPYGPDFVDMTAELPPNWQLRFIHNQLFKHFYNPSRFCPGAFHSTIVRKAEFRSEKHKDAYFAMCEAVLKKWKINGPRPLNATAVDNRSGLWLFTDRTWPNQFFPPNFLPPYDTEEKRQIILSYLTEEWDEKTLSWKKAVYPEKKSDSSIGFMEWCGNPIEALLGGRGAAAKPVETTKTT
;
A
#
# COMPACT_ATOMS: atom_id res chain seq x y z
N MET A 1 -32.60 44.26 -21.32
CA MET A 1 -31.46 43.98 -22.23
C MET A 1 -30.39 43.26 -21.43
N ASN A 2 -30.21 41.97 -21.77
CA ASN A 2 -29.09 41.05 -21.54
C ASN A 2 -28.33 41.09 -20.21
N SER A 3 -28.73 40.23 -19.26
CA SER A 3 -27.78 39.61 -18.32
C SER A 3 -27.10 38.44 -19.04
N CYS A 4 -25.78 38.52 -19.15
CA CYS A 4 -24.94 37.52 -19.77
C CYS A 4 -24.79 36.33 -18.81
N SER A 5 -25.52 35.24 -19.03
CA SER A 5 -25.29 33.95 -18.39
C SER A 5 -24.05 33.30 -19.03
N ARG A 6 -22.90 33.38 -18.36
CA ARG A 6 -21.78 32.48 -18.66
C ARG A 6 -22.11 31.12 -18.05
N SER A 7 -22.65 30.22 -18.87
CA SER A 7 -22.69 28.80 -18.57
C SER A 7 -21.26 28.29 -18.41
N ASN A 8 -20.93 27.75 -17.24
CA ASN A 8 -19.71 26.97 -17.02
C ASN A 8 -19.70 25.79 -18.02
N PRO A 9 -18.69 25.66 -18.90
CA PRO A 9 -18.68 24.61 -19.92
C PRO A 9 -18.02 23.30 -19.45
N PHE A 10 -17.67 23.18 -18.17
CA PHE A 10 -17.04 21.97 -17.65
C PHE A 10 -18.06 21.17 -16.84
N PRO A 11 -18.46 19.97 -17.29
CA PRO A 11 -19.18 19.05 -16.41
C PRO A 11 -18.25 18.70 -15.25
N PRO A 12 -18.73 18.68 -14.00
CA PRO A 12 -17.94 18.12 -12.93
C PRO A 12 -17.78 16.64 -13.26
N HIS A 13 -16.57 16.24 -13.66
CA HIS A 13 -16.12 14.88 -13.41
C HIS A 13 -16.10 14.74 -11.89
N ALA A 14 -17.25 14.43 -11.32
CA ALA A 14 -17.35 14.03 -9.94
C ALA A 14 -16.53 12.76 -9.82
N ILE A 15 -15.28 12.92 -9.41
CA ILE A 15 -14.42 11.83 -8.94
C ILE A 15 -15.26 11.17 -7.86
N SER A 16 -15.74 9.95 -8.13
CA SER A 16 -16.53 9.20 -7.17
C SER A 16 -15.61 8.95 -5.98
N GLN A 17 -15.76 9.76 -4.93
CA GLN A 17 -15.14 9.46 -3.66
C GLN A 17 -15.53 8.02 -3.29
N PRO A 18 -14.63 7.26 -2.66
CA PRO A 18 -14.97 5.95 -2.12
C PRO A 18 -16.31 5.97 -1.40
N PRO A 19 -17.15 4.94 -1.57
CA PRO A 19 -18.46 4.94 -0.97
C PRO A 19 -18.32 4.97 0.56
N VAL A 20 -18.83 6.02 1.18
CA VAL A 20 -19.12 6.04 2.63
C VAL A 20 -20.21 4.99 2.86
N LEU A 21 -20.00 4.01 3.74
CA LEU A 21 -21.08 3.08 4.05
C LEU A 21 -22.21 3.88 4.71
N LYS A 22 -23.44 3.72 4.21
CA LYS A 22 -24.63 4.43 4.69
C LYS A 22 -24.41 5.94 4.79
N PRO A 23 -24.24 6.65 3.67
CA PRO A 23 -23.98 8.10 3.67
C PRO A 23 -25.03 8.89 4.46
N GLU A 24 -26.26 8.38 4.56
CA GLU A 24 -27.34 8.95 5.38
C GLU A 24 -27.06 8.95 6.89
N GLN A 25 -26.12 8.13 7.37
CA GLN A 25 -25.73 8.01 8.78
C GLN A 25 -24.39 8.69 9.09
N SER A 26 -23.77 9.29 8.08
CA SER A 26 -22.45 9.89 8.14
C SER A 26 -22.51 11.39 7.89
N LYS A 27 -22.09 12.21 8.85
CA LYS A 27 -22.17 13.68 8.76
C LYS A 27 -20.91 14.34 8.22
N VAL A 28 -19.74 13.83 8.60
CA VAL A 28 -18.44 14.39 8.21
C VAL A 28 -17.44 13.29 7.89
N ASP A 29 -16.45 13.57 7.05
CA ASP A 29 -15.33 12.66 6.82
C ASP A 29 -14.26 12.75 7.90
N GLY A 30 -13.50 11.67 8.08
CA GLY A 30 -12.43 11.61 9.07
C GLY A 30 -11.34 10.62 8.69
N LEU A 31 -10.21 10.71 9.41
CA LEU A 31 -8.96 10.02 9.09
C LEU A 31 -8.58 8.94 10.11
N VAL A 32 -9.49 8.55 11.00
CA VAL A 32 -9.24 7.44 11.92
C VAL A 32 -9.34 6.13 11.14
N PHE A 33 -8.34 5.26 11.27
CA PHE A 33 -8.34 3.95 10.63
C PHE A 33 -7.54 2.90 11.40
N LEU A 34 -7.86 1.64 11.11
CA LEU A 34 -7.09 0.47 11.53
C LEU A 34 -6.24 -0.01 10.35
N GLY A 35 -4.97 -0.31 10.61
CA GLY A 35 -4.07 -0.70 9.54
C GLY A 35 -2.72 -1.21 10.02
N LEU A 36 -1.83 -1.37 9.05
CA LEU A 36 -0.43 -1.70 9.26
C LEU A 36 0.41 -0.45 9.08
N SER A 37 1.42 -0.24 9.93
CA SER A 37 2.45 0.75 9.64
C SER A 37 3.63 0.08 8.95
N LEU A 38 4.02 0.64 7.81
CA LEU A 38 5.15 0.20 7.01
C LEU A 38 6.32 1.19 7.06
N ALA A 39 6.19 2.25 7.88
CA ALA A 39 7.17 3.30 7.99
C ALA A 39 8.55 2.76 8.37
N ARG A 40 9.58 3.26 7.70
CA ARG A 40 10.98 2.91 7.95
C ARG A 40 11.85 4.15 7.87
N LYS A 41 12.61 4.40 8.93
CA LYS A 41 13.67 5.40 8.88
C LYS A 41 14.77 4.96 7.90
N SER A 42 15.11 5.85 6.98
CA SER A 42 16.19 5.69 6.00
C SER A 42 17.08 6.93 6.02
N ASP A 43 18.33 6.77 5.62
CA ASP A 43 19.28 7.85 5.34
C ASP A 43 18.89 8.69 4.11
N LYS A 44 18.11 8.11 3.19
CA LYS A 44 17.61 8.77 1.97
C LYS A 44 16.30 9.53 2.17
N GLY A 45 15.58 9.27 3.27
CA GLY A 45 14.28 9.85 3.55
C GLY A 45 14.30 10.90 4.65
N HIS A 46 13.11 11.38 5.04
CA HIS A 46 12.97 12.35 6.12
C HIS A 46 13.57 11.82 7.45
N PRO A 47 14.48 12.58 8.11
CA PRO A 47 15.28 12.09 9.25
C PRO A 47 14.48 11.79 10.51
N GLU A 48 13.30 12.39 10.65
CA GLU A 48 12.38 12.16 11.78
C GLU A 48 11.37 11.02 11.55
N SER A 49 11.53 10.25 10.48
CA SER A 49 10.68 9.08 10.25
C SER A 49 10.90 8.03 11.34
N ALA A 50 9.83 7.34 11.74
CA ALA A 50 9.90 6.20 12.65
C ALA A 50 10.21 4.91 11.87
N THR A 51 10.69 3.89 12.58
CA THR A 51 10.87 2.53 12.03
C THR A 51 9.89 1.58 12.70
N HIS A 52 8.95 1.05 11.91
CA HIS A 52 8.02 0.00 12.31
C HIS A 52 8.29 -1.33 11.59
N GLN A 53 9.02 -1.29 10.47
CA GLN A 53 9.48 -2.49 9.77
C GLN A 53 10.87 -2.29 9.15
N ILE A 54 11.61 -3.39 8.97
CA ILE A 54 12.90 -3.41 8.25
C ILE A 54 12.94 -4.37 7.06
N ALA A 55 11.80 -5.00 6.74
CA ALA A 55 11.67 -6.01 5.70
C ALA A 55 11.74 -5.43 4.28
N PHE A 56 11.18 -4.24 4.06
CA PHE A 56 11.05 -3.60 2.76
C PHE A 56 11.62 -2.17 2.80
N ASP A 57 12.57 -1.87 1.92
CA ASP A 57 13.04 -0.49 1.70
C ASP A 57 12.24 0.16 0.59
N PHE A 58 11.24 0.98 0.92
CA PHE A 58 10.48 1.64 -0.13
C PHE A 58 11.28 2.68 -0.91
N ASN A 59 12.48 3.06 -0.48
CA ASN A 59 13.38 3.84 -1.34
C ASN A 59 13.81 3.11 -2.61
N ASP A 60 13.72 1.78 -2.64
CA ASP A 60 14.05 0.99 -3.83
C ASP A 60 13.01 1.20 -4.96
N ILE A 61 11.79 1.69 -4.66
CA ILE A 61 10.71 1.95 -5.63
C ILE A 61 10.39 3.44 -5.80
N ILE A 62 11.19 4.32 -5.20
CA ILE A 62 11.00 5.78 -5.25
C ILE A 62 11.96 6.41 -6.24
N ASP A 63 11.44 7.34 -7.05
CA ASP A 63 12.21 8.17 -7.97
C ASP A 63 12.74 9.45 -7.28
N ARG A 64 13.70 9.30 -6.36
CA ARG A 64 14.21 10.44 -5.54
C ARG A 64 14.75 11.59 -6.37
N ASN A 65 15.35 11.28 -7.52
CA ASN A 65 15.96 12.26 -8.40
C ASN A 65 14.98 12.83 -9.44
N TYR A 66 13.72 12.40 -9.43
CA TYR A 66 12.71 12.78 -10.42
C TYR A 66 13.19 12.48 -11.85
N GLU A 67 13.87 11.35 -12.04
CA GLU A 67 14.35 10.88 -13.34
C GLU A 67 13.20 10.42 -14.23
N PHE A 68 12.15 9.85 -13.64
CA PHE A 68 10.96 9.35 -14.35
C PHE A 68 9.77 10.33 -14.26
N LEU A 69 9.54 10.89 -13.07
CA LEU A 69 8.42 11.79 -12.81
C LEU A 69 8.80 13.24 -13.17
N ALA A 70 7.88 13.94 -13.83
CA ALA A 70 7.96 15.37 -14.11
C ALA A 70 7.36 16.21 -12.98
N SER A 71 6.27 15.73 -12.38
CA SER A 71 5.58 16.46 -11.32
C SER A 71 4.79 15.52 -10.39
N THR A 72 4.52 16.05 -9.20
CA THR A 72 3.72 15.44 -8.12
C THR A 72 3.08 16.58 -7.33
N ASN A 73 2.13 16.31 -6.43
CA ASN A 73 1.62 17.34 -5.52
C ASN A 73 2.70 17.82 -4.50
N ASP A 74 2.34 18.78 -3.66
CA ASP A 74 3.22 19.40 -2.67
C ASP A 74 3.66 18.46 -1.53
N ASP A 75 2.89 17.40 -1.26
CA ASP A 75 3.28 16.31 -0.33
C ASP A 75 4.57 15.58 -0.76
N GLY A 76 4.81 15.46 -2.07
CA GLY A 76 5.91 14.64 -2.60
C GLY A 76 5.75 13.15 -2.30
N TRP A 77 6.84 12.48 -1.91
CA TRP A 77 6.85 11.05 -1.60
C TRP A 77 6.27 10.76 -0.22
N LEU A 78 5.29 9.85 -0.15
CA LEU A 78 4.61 9.49 1.10
C LEU A 78 5.23 8.29 1.82
N VAL A 79 5.83 7.39 1.05
CA VAL A 79 6.54 6.19 1.55
C VAL A 79 8.05 6.42 1.55
N GLY A 80 8.79 5.66 2.37
CA GLY A 80 10.26 5.70 2.43
C GLY A 80 10.83 6.97 3.08
N GLY A 81 9.96 7.79 3.68
CA GLY A 81 10.27 9.09 4.25
C GLY A 81 10.41 10.14 3.17
N GLY A 82 9.43 11.03 3.03
CA GLY A 82 9.42 12.07 2.02
C GLY A 82 10.58 13.05 2.08
N GLU A 83 10.43 14.17 1.39
CA GLU A 83 11.47 15.18 1.29
C GLU A 83 11.74 15.86 2.65
N PRO A 84 12.97 16.37 2.92
CA PRO A 84 13.30 17.05 4.17
C PRO A 84 12.71 18.47 4.30
N GLY A 85 11.96 18.95 3.30
CA GLY A 85 11.39 20.29 3.27
C GLY A 85 12.36 21.40 2.83
N PRO A 86 11.85 22.63 2.59
CA PRO A 86 12.69 23.78 2.27
C PRO A 86 13.61 24.18 3.44
N PRO A 87 14.81 24.72 3.17
CA PRO A 87 15.37 25.03 1.86
C PRO A 87 16.08 23.84 1.18
N LYS A 88 16.08 22.64 1.78
CA LYS A 88 16.81 21.47 1.27
C LYS A 88 16.08 20.73 0.15
N SER A 89 14.76 20.94 0.03
CA SER A 89 13.91 20.42 -1.03
C SER A 89 12.83 21.46 -1.39
N TYR A 90 12.21 21.30 -2.55
CA TYR A 90 11.11 22.16 -3.03
C TYR A 90 9.71 21.59 -2.68
N LYS A 91 9.66 20.43 -2.03
CA LYS A 91 8.43 19.83 -1.48
C LYS A 91 8.30 20.11 0.01
N LEU A 92 7.10 19.92 0.57
CA LEU A 92 6.89 20.02 2.01
C LEU A 92 7.63 18.89 2.74
N PRO A 93 8.09 19.12 3.98
CA PRO A 93 8.66 18.06 4.80
C PRO A 93 7.60 16.99 5.08
N ALA A 94 7.87 15.74 4.73
CA ALA A 94 6.95 14.63 4.96
C ALA A 94 7.68 13.44 5.58
N LYS A 95 7.29 13.05 6.80
CA LYS A 95 7.77 11.82 7.45
C LYS A 95 7.28 10.60 6.68
N ASP A 96 7.94 9.46 6.86
CA ASP A 96 7.46 8.21 6.28
C ASP A 96 6.08 7.91 6.85
N SER A 97 5.08 7.93 5.96
CA SER A 97 3.69 7.70 6.28
C SER A 97 3.21 6.37 5.70
N ALA A 98 4.11 5.49 5.25
CA ALA A 98 3.73 4.23 4.64
C ALA A 98 2.82 3.40 5.57
N HIS A 99 1.65 3.04 5.06
CA HIS A 99 0.66 2.24 5.79
C HIS A 99 -0.18 1.41 4.83
N VAL A 100 -0.72 0.30 5.32
CA VAL A 100 -1.84 -0.39 4.69
C VAL A 100 -3.08 -0.12 5.51
N GLU A 101 -4.02 0.64 4.95
CA GLU A 101 -5.31 0.85 5.58
C GLU A 101 -6.17 -0.41 5.40
N ILE A 102 -6.58 -1.04 6.51
CA ILE A 102 -7.42 -2.24 6.51
C ILE A 102 -8.89 -1.85 6.65
N MET A 103 -9.21 -0.87 7.51
CA MET A 103 -10.56 -0.36 7.66
C MET A 103 -10.51 1.11 8.07
N ARG A 104 -11.18 1.98 7.30
CA ARG A 104 -11.43 3.36 7.72
C ARG A 104 -12.60 3.39 8.69
N ILE A 105 -12.41 4.08 9.81
CA ILE A 105 -13.47 4.34 10.79
C ILE A 105 -14.08 5.72 10.53
N GLY A 106 -13.26 6.66 10.05
CA GLY A 106 -13.66 8.04 9.85
C GLY A 106 -13.35 8.86 11.10
N THR A 107 -14.31 8.99 12.01
CA THR A 107 -14.20 9.85 13.20
C THR A 107 -14.42 9.05 14.49
N TYR A 108 -13.91 9.58 15.61
CA TYR A 108 -14.22 9.04 16.93
C TYR A 108 -15.58 9.47 17.47
N ASN A 109 -16.32 10.32 16.76
CA ASN A 109 -17.61 10.82 17.21
C ASN A 109 -18.78 10.00 16.63
N PRO A 110 -19.51 9.21 17.44
CA PRO A 110 -20.66 8.44 16.96
C PRO A 110 -21.77 9.30 16.38
N GLU A 111 -21.97 10.53 16.88
CA GLU A 111 -22.99 11.44 16.35
C GLU A 111 -22.69 11.89 14.92
N TRP A 112 -21.46 11.74 14.46
CA TRP A 112 -21.00 12.08 13.12
C TRP A 112 -20.93 10.86 12.19
N GLY A 113 -21.34 9.68 12.67
CA GLY A 113 -21.17 8.41 11.97
C GLY A 113 -19.79 7.82 12.17
N GLY A 114 -19.24 7.90 13.38
CA GLY A 114 -17.96 7.33 13.79
C GLY A 114 -18.07 6.27 14.88
N ILE A 115 -16.94 5.73 15.35
CA ILE A 115 -16.88 4.79 16.49
C ILE A 115 -15.99 5.40 17.56
N SER A 116 -16.43 5.40 18.82
CA SER A 116 -15.59 5.93 19.90
C SER A 116 -14.27 5.17 20.02
N GLU A 117 -13.18 5.89 20.34
CA GLU A 117 -11.85 5.28 20.54
C GLU A 117 -11.90 4.14 21.58
N LYS A 118 -12.65 4.37 22.67
CA LYS A 118 -12.85 3.38 23.73
C LYS A 118 -13.45 2.07 23.21
N GLU A 119 -14.50 2.15 22.41
CA GLU A 119 -15.17 0.98 21.84
C GLU A 119 -14.24 0.21 20.90
N ILE A 120 -13.49 0.91 20.05
CA ILE A 120 -12.49 0.29 19.15
C ILE A 120 -11.45 -0.49 19.97
N ILE A 121 -10.90 0.15 21.01
CA ILE A 121 -9.89 -0.47 21.88
C ILE A 121 -10.47 -1.69 22.62
N GLU A 122 -11.69 -1.58 23.16
CA GLU A 122 -12.36 -2.67 23.87
C GLU A 122 -12.58 -3.88 22.95
N VAL A 123 -13.08 -3.68 21.74
CA VAL A 123 -13.29 -4.75 20.76
C VAL A 123 -11.97 -5.43 20.40
N LEU A 124 -10.94 -4.66 20.04
CA LEU A 124 -9.66 -5.22 19.61
C LEU A 124 -8.92 -5.95 20.75
N LYS A 125 -9.09 -5.51 22.00
CA LYS A 125 -8.51 -6.18 23.18
C LYS A 125 -9.33 -7.38 23.67
N SER A 126 -10.62 -7.45 23.34
CA SER A 126 -11.51 -8.52 23.83
C SER A 126 -11.31 -9.88 23.18
N GLY A 127 -10.56 -9.97 22.08
CA GLY A 127 -10.43 -11.20 21.29
C GLY A 127 -11.59 -11.46 20.31
N LYS A 128 -12.56 -10.54 20.21
CA LYS A 128 -13.63 -10.59 19.19
C LYS A 128 -13.09 -10.49 17.76
N ILE A 129 -11.97 -9.80 17.58
CA ILE A 129 -11.21 -9.76 16.33
C ILE A 129 -9.96 -10.60 16.54
N LEU A 130 -9.83 -11.64 15.72
CA LEU A 130 -8.67 -12.54 15.70
C LEU A 130 -7.57 -11.91 14.86
N ILE A 131 -6.52 -11.44 15.51
CA ILE A 131 -5.36 -10.79 14.90
C ILE A 131 -4.25 -11.85 14.76
N PRO A 132 -3.97 -12.35 13.55
CA PRO A 132 -2.85 -13.26 13.32
C PRO A 132 -1.49 -12.57 13.49
N GLN A 133 -0.42 -13.37 13.52
CA GLN A 133 0.91 -12.87 13.19
C GLN A 133 0.89 -12.46 11.71
N ILE A 134 1.15 -11.18 11.45
CA ILE A 134 0.98 -10.56 10.14
C ILE A 134 2.30 -10.59 9.39
N GLU A 135 2.30 -11.35 8.29
CA GLU A 135 3.36 -11.31 7.30
C GLU A 135 2.78 -10.79 6.00
N VAL A 136 3.51 -9.89 5.35
CA VAL A 136 3.06 -9.28 4.10
C VAL A 136 4.12 -9.40 3.02
N LEU A 137 3.66 -9.36 1.77
CA LEU A 137 4.49 -9.35 0.58
C LEU A 137 3.93 -8.29 -0.38
N PRO A 138 4.71 -7.25 -0.74
CA PRO A 138 4.38 -6.40 -1.87
C PRO A 138 4.20 -7.21 -3.16
N THR A 139 3.13 -6.96 -3.88
CA THR A 139 2.72 -7.74 -5.06
C THR A 139 2.81 -6.97 -6.37
N GLN A 140 2.53 -5.67 -6.33
CA GLN A 140 2.50 -4.83 -7.53
C GLN A 140 2.76 -3.36 -7.17
N VAL A 141 3.26 -2.59 -8.13
CA VAL A 141 3.16 -1.12 -8.14
C VAL A 141 2.26 -0.73 -9.29
N VAL A 142 1.24 0.09 -9.03
CA VAL A 142 0.22 0.46 -10.02
C VAL A 142 -0.01 1.98 -10.02
N ALA A 143 -0.49 2.50 -11.14
CA ALA A 143 -1.16 3.79 -11.19
C ALA A 143 -2.67 3.57 -11.01
N ASN A 144 -3.29 4.32 -10.11
CA ASN A 144 -4.73 4.25 -9.90
C ASN A 144 -5.52 4.95 -11.03
N GLY A 145 -6.84 5.00 -10.91
CA GLY A 145 -7.73 5.59 -11.93
C GLY A 145 -7.79 7.12 -11.95
N ASP A 146 -7.11 7.82 -11.04
CA ASP A 146 -7.14 9.28 -10.98
C ASP A 146 -6.36 9.92 -12.13
N SER A 147 -6.65 11.20 -12.38
CA SER A 147 -5.92 12.01 -13.36
C SER A 147 -5.48 13.35 -12.76
N PRO A 148 -4.17 13.61 -12.60
CA PRO A 148 -3.08 12.63 -12.65
C PRO A 148 -3.21 11.55 -11.56
N PRO A 149 -2.67 10.34 -11.79
CA PRO A 149 -2.88 9.18 -10.92
C PRO A 149 -2.14 9.32 -9.58
N GLU A 150 -2.61 8.55 -8.58
CA GLU A 150 -1.75 8.13 -7.48
C GLU A 150 -0.98 6.87 -7.87
N LEU A 151 0.27 6.77 -7.43
CA LEU A 151 1.04 5.53 -7.53
C LEU A 151 0.91 4.76 -6.23
N GLU A 152 0.64 3.47 -6.30
CA GLU A 152 0.30 2.64 -5.15
C GLU A 152 1.13 1.36 -5.17
N ILE A 153 1.66 0.95 -4.02
CA ILE A 153 2.19 -0.40 -3.80
C ILE A 153 1.09 -1.29 -3.22
N ARG A 154 0.86 -2.45 -3.82
CA ARG A 154 -0.21 -3.41 -3.50
C ARG A 154 0.27 -4.56 -2.63
N PHE A 155 -0.63 -5.08 -1.81
CA PHE A 155 -0.48 -6.24 -0.91
C PHE A 155 -1.64 -7.21 -1.10
N ASP A 156 -2.04 -7.41 -2.35
CA ASP A 156 -3.16 -8.28 -2.69
C ASP A 156 -2.86 -9.75 -2.42
N MET A 157 -3.91 -10.57 -2.27
CA MET A 157 -3.76 -12.02 -2.30
C MET A 157 -3.58 -12.44 -3.78
N PRO A 158 -2.42 -13.01 -4.16
CA PRO A 158 -2.14 -13.33 -5.56
C PRO A 158 -2.98 -14.51 -6.10
N TYR A 159 -3.49 -15.35 -5.20
CA TYR A 159 -4.37 -16.49 -5.47
C TYR A 159 -5.19 -16.82 -4.21
N GLY A 160 -6.22 -17.65 -4.36
CA GLY A 160 -7.11 -18.04 -3.27
C GLY A 160 -6.58 -19.21 -2.44
N PRO A 161 -7.05 -19.40 -1.19
CA PRO A 161 -6.73 -20.60 -0.44
C PRO A 161 -7.38 -21.83 -1.07
N ASP A 162 -6.82 -23.01 -0.79
CA ASP A 162 -7.52 -24.26 -1.08
C ASP A 162 -8.63 -24.46 -0.06
N PHE A 163 -9.88 -24.53 -0.53
CA PHE A 163 -11.06 -24.72 0.32
C PHE A 163 -11.38 -26.21 0.55
N VAL A 164 -10.67 -27.12 -0.11
CA VAL A 164 -10.84 -28.57 -0.01
C VAL A 164 -9.70 -29.18 0.82
N ASP A 165 -8.45 -28.84 0.50
CA ASP A 165 -7.28 -29.26 1.26
C ASP A 165 -6.93 -28.23 2.35
N MET A 166 -7.40 -28.48 3.57
CA MET A 166 -7.14 -27.61 4.72
C MET A 166 -5.68 -27.60 5.18
N THR A 167 -4.86 -28.54 4.70
CA THR A 167 -3.42 -28.59 5.01
C THR A 167 -2.58 -27.77 4.02
N ALA A 168 -3.15 -27.37 2.88
CA ALA A 168 -2.47 -26.57 1.88
C ALA A 168 -1.96 -25.24 2.45
N GLU A 169 -0.84 -24.74 1.93
CA GLU A 169 -0.29 -23.45 2.33
C GLU A 169 -1.28 -22.31 2.08
N LEU A 170 -1.42 -21.38 3.04
CA LEU A 170 -2.24 -20.19 2.84
C LEU A 170 -1.55 -19.23 1.85
N PRO A 171 -2.31 -18.56 0.98
CA PRO A 171 -1.74 -17.61 0.03
C PRO A 171 -1.08 -16.42 0.74
N PRO A 172 -0.05 -15.80 0.15
CA PRO A 172 0.50 -14.54 0.65
C PRO A 172 -0.58 -13.50 0.93
N ASN A 173 -0.38 -12.70 1.98
CA ASN A 173 -1.28 -11.61 2.40
C ASN A 173 -2.69 -12.04 2.86
N TRP A 174 -2.96 -13.33 3.07
CA TRP A 174 -4.28 -13.81 3.54
C TRP A 174 -4.74 -13.12 4.82
N GLN A 175 -3.80 -12.77 5.71
CA GLN A 175 -4.06 -12.10 6.98
C GLN A 175 -4.79 -10.77 6.78
N LEU A 176 -4.48 -10.03 5.71
CA LEU A 176 -5.09 -8.73 5.44
C LEU A 176 -6.58 -8.90 5.15
N ARG A 177 -6.94 -9.84 4.27
CA ARG A 177 -8.34 -10.17 3.96
C ARG A 177 -9.06 -10.75 5.16
N PHE A 178 -8.41 -11.64 5.91
CA PHE A 178 -8.98 -12.24 7.12
C PHE A 178 -9.34 -11.19 8.17
N ILE A 179 -8.44 -10.26 8.47
CA ILE A 179 -8.69 -9.16 9.42
C ILE A 179 -9.73 -8.20 8.86
N HIS A 180 -9.58 -7.77 7.61
CA HIS A 180 -10.55 -6.89 6.94
C HIS A 180 -11.96 -7.43 7.08
N ASN A 181 -12.16 -8.71 6.77
CA ASN A 181 -13.49 -9.30 6.78
C ASN A 181 -14.07 -9.42 8.19
N GLN A 182 -13.25 -9.75 9.20
CA GLN A 182 -13.69 -9.70 10.59
C GLN A 182 -14.12 -8.29 11.02
N LEU A 183 -13.32 -7.28 10.68
CA LEU A 183 -13.58 -5.89 11.03
C LEU A 183 -14.88 -5.39 10.37
N PHE A 184 -15.07 -5.60 9.07
CA PHE A 184 -16.29 -5.17 8.38
C PHE A 184 -17.54 -5.96 8.80
N LYS A 185 -17.41 -7.23 9.21
CA LYS A 185 -18.54 -7.99 9.79
C LYS A 185 -18.88 -7.48 11.20
N HIS A 186 -17.90 -7.03 11.96
CA HIS A 186 -18.10 -6.55 13.33
C HIS A 186 -18.59 -5.10 13.38
N PHE A 187 -17.91 -4.20 12.67
CA PHE A 187 -18.14 -2.76 12.64
C PHE A 187 -18.96 -2.31 11.43
N TYR A 188 -19.79 -3.20 10.88
CA TYR A 188 -20.57 -3.00 9.64
C TYR A 188 -21.18 -1.60 9.51
N ASN A 189 -21.55 -0.98 10.62
CA ASN A 189 -21.86 0.44 10.73
C ASN A 189 -21.01 1.05 11.86
N PRO A 190 -20.25 2.15 11.66
CA PRO A 190 -20.17 3.06 10.52
C PRO A 190 -18.85 2.93 9.72
N SER A 191 -18.37 1.70 9.50
CA SER A 191 -17.16 1.46 8.70
C SER A 191 -17.19 2.29 7.42
N ARG A 192 -16.09 2.95 7.07
CA ARG A 192 -15.93 3.61 5.78
C ARG A 192 -15.04 2.73 4.94
N PHE A 193 -15.46 2.48 3.71
CA PHE A 193 -14.65 1.69 2.81
C PHE A 193 -13.55 2.56 2.21
N CYS A 194 -12.31 2.06 2.22
CA CYS A 194 -11.21 2.67 1.49
C CYS A 194 -11.10 2.03 0.11
N PRO A 195 -11.20 2.81 -0.98
CA PRO A 195 -11.28 2.28 -2.34
C PRO A 195 -9.93 1.64 -2.69
N GLY A 196 -9.98 0.42 -3.23
CA GLY A 196 -8.80 -0.24 -3.76
C GLY A 196 -8.11 -1.12 -2.73
N ALA A 197 -7.96 -2.39 -3.13
CA ALA A 197 -7.37 -3.45 -2.33
C ALA A 197 -6.02 -3.06 -1.68
N PHE A 198 -5.71 -3.75 -0.57
CA PHE A 198 -4.62 -3.47 0.38
C PHE A 198 -3.41 -2.79 -0.27
N HIS A 199 -3.23 -1.50 0.02
CA HIS A 199 -2.17 -0.72 -0.60
C HIS A 199 -1.58 0.32 0.33
N SER A 200 -0.42 0.87 -0.07
CA SER A 200 0.12 2.12 0.43
C SER A 200 0.32 3.08 -0.74
N THR A 201 -0.19 4.30 -0.65
CA THR A 201 0.08 5.34 -1.65
C THR A 201 1.55 5.74 -1.57
N ILE A 202 2.26 5.63 -2.70
CA ILE A 202 3.67 6.02 -2.86
C ILE A 202 3.76 7.54 -3.05
N VAL A 203 2.94 8.07 -3.96
CA VAL A 203 2.91 9.50 -4.34
C VAL A 203 1.58 9.84 -5.00
N ARG A 204 1.16 11.11 -4.90
CA ARG A 204 -0.08 11.62 -5.51
C ARG A 204 0.20 12.53 -6.69
N LYS A 205 -0.77 12.57 -7.61
CA LYS A 205 -0.76 13.43 -8.80
C LYS A 205 0.52 13.22 -9.63
N ALA A 206 0.90 11.97 -9.83
CA ALA A 206 2.13 11.60 -10.52
C ALA A 206 2.00 11.85 -12.02
N GLU A 207 2.80 12.78 -12.54
CA GLU A 207 2.95 13.00 -13.97
C GLU A 207 4.32 12.49 -14.41
N PHE A 208 4.33 11.59 -15.39
CA PHE A 208 5.57 11.08 -15.97
C PHE A 208 6.09 12.03 -17.04
N ARG A 209 7.43 12.09 -17.19
CA ARG A 209 8.08 12.90 -18.24
C ARG A 209 7.69 12.48 -19.66
N SER A 210 7.44 11.19 -19.86
CA SER A 210 6.88 10.61 -21.08
C SER A 210 6.38 9.20 -20.81
N GLU A 211 5.67 8.59 -21.76
CA GLU A 211 5.26 7.17 -21.64
C GLU A 211 6.47 6.24 -21.48
N LYS A 212 7.57 6.50 -22.20
CA LYS A 212 8.82 5.74 -22.01
C LYS A 212 9.36 5.78 -20.57
N HIS A 213 9.29 6.92 -19.89
CA HIS A 213 9.73 7.06 -18.50
C HIS A 213 8.78 6.33 -17.54
N LYS A 214 7.47 6.34 -17.83
CA LYS A 214 6.48 5.55 -17.11
C LYS A 214 6.77 4.06 -17.21
N ASP A 215 7.00 3.55 -18.42
CA ASP A 215 7.34 2.14 -18.64
C ASP A 215 8.62 1.74 -17.88
N ALA A 216 9.65 2.59 -17.93
CA ALA A 216 10.91 2.34 -17.22
C ALA A 216 10.76 2.38 -15.70
N TYR A 217 9.95 3.29 -15.16
CA TYR A 217 9.63 3.33 -13.73
C TYR A 217 8.97 2.03 -13.29
N PHE A 218 7.93 1.57 -13.99
CA PHE A 218 7.24 0.33 -13.63
C PHE A 218 8.14 -0.91 -13.80
N ALA A 219 9.03 -0.94 -14.80
CA ALA A 219 10.02 -2.01 -14.95
C ALA A 219 11.03 -2.05 -13.79
N MET A 220 11.50 -0.89 -13.33
CA MET A 220 12.35 -0.77 -12.14
C MET A 220 11.61 -1.30 -10.89
N CYS A 221 10.37 -0.87 -10.67
CA CYS A 221 9.55 -1.35 -9.56
C CYS A 221 9.35 -2.88 -9.63
N GLU A 222 9.09 -3.44 -10.80
CA GLU A 222 8.90 -4.89 -10.98
C GLU A 222 10.18 -5.67 -10.61
N ALA A 223 11.36 -5.18 -10.96
CA ALA A 223 12.62 -5.81 -10.58
C ALA A 223 12.80 -5.86 -9.05
N VAL A 224 12.44 -4.79 -8.35
CA VAL A 224 12.47 -4.73 -6.88
C VAL A 224 11.44 -5.70 -6.26
N LEU A 225 10.21 -5.73 -6.77
CA LEU A 225 9.18 -6.65 -6.31
C LEU A 225 9.61 -8.11 -6.49
N LYS A 226 10.26 -8.46 -7.60
CA LYS A 226 10.84 -9.81 -7.82
C LYS A 226 11.87 -10.15 -6.74
N LYS A 227 12.76 -9.21 -6.40
CA LYS A 227 13.75 -9.39 -5.32
C LYS A 227 13.08 -9.61 -3.97
N TRP A 228 12.02 -8.87 -3.64
CA TRP A 228 11.29 -9.09 -2.39
C TRP A 228 10.54 -10.42 -2.38
N LYS A 229 9.95 -10.82 -3.51
CA LYS A 229 9.26 -12.12 -3.66
C LYS A 229 10.17 -13.32 -3.39
N ILE A 230 11.45 -13.25 -3.75
CA ILE A 230 12.43 -14.32 -3.44
C ILE A 230 12.51 -14.62 -1.94
N ASN A 231 12.33 -13.60 -1.09
CA ASN A 231 12.38 -13.76 0.37
C ASN A 231 11.02 -14.16 0.98
N GLY A 232 9.97 -14.29 0.15
CA GLY A 232 8.61 -14.59 0.59
C GLY A 232 7.96 -13.48 1.42
N PRO A 233 6.77 -13.75 1.98
CA PRO A 233 6.15 -12.89 2.99
C PRO A 233 7.08 -12.62 4.17
N ARG A 234 7.02 -11.40 4.71
CA ARG A 234 7.88 -10.97 5.83
C ARG A 234 7.04 -10.36 6.95
N PRO A 235 7.40 -10.63 8.22
CA PRO A 235 6.76 -9.96 9.34
C PRO A 235 7.16 -8.49 9.38
N LEU A 236 6.24 -7.64 9.81
CA LEU A 236 6.46 -6.20 9.97
C LEU A 236 7.06 -5.89 11.35
N ASN A 237 8.37 -6.10 11.47
CA ASN A 237 9.10 -5.92 12.72
C ASN A 237 10.13 -4.80 12.61
N ALA A 238 10.18 -3.94 13.63
CA ALA A 238 11.16 -2.85 13.72
C ALA A 238 12.58 -3.34 14.07
N THR A 239 12.69 -4.54 14.65
CA THR A 239 13.96 -5.19 15.01
C THR A 239 13.91 -6.66 14.62
N ALA A 240 15.08 -7.30 14.53
CA ALA A 240 15.17 -8.73 14.20
C ALA A 240 14.65 -9.68 15.30
N VAL A 241 14.38 -9.16 16.50
CA VAL A 241 14.14 -9.98 17.72
C VAL A 241 12.69 -9.90 18.19
N ASP A 242 11.93 -8.89 17.75
CA ASP A 242 10.59 -8.61 18.27
C ASP A 242 9.53 -8.89 17.20
N ASN A 243 8.61 -9.84 17.44
CA ASN A 243 7.47 -10.05 16.55
C ASN A 243 6.34 -9.07 16.90
N ARG A 244 6.53 -7.80 16.52
CA ARG A 244 5.51 -6.74 16.61
C ARG A 244 4.61 -6.68 15.39
N SER A 245 4.49 -7.76 14.61
CA SER A 245 3.47 -7.83 13.58
C SER A 245 2.11 -7.72 14.25
N GLY A 246 1.28 -6.74 13.87
CA GLY A 246 0.03 -6.47 14.56
C GLY A 246 -0.73 -5.32 13.92
N LEU A 247 -1.81 -4.91 14.55
CA LEU A 247 -2.64 -3.81 14.07
C LEU A 247 -2.32 -2.52 14.81
N TRP A 248 -2.37 -1.42 14.07
CA TRP A 248 -2.27 -0.08 14.62
C TRP A 248 -3.60 0.65 14.43
N LEU A 249 -4.02 1.38 15.47
CA LEU A 249 -5.03 2.42 15.37
C LEU A 249 -4.34 3.75 15.09
N PHE A 250 -4.70 4.36 13.97
CA PHE A 250 -4.19 5.63 13.50
C PHE A 250 -5.20 6.73 13.80
N THR A 251 -4.72 7.83 14.38
CA THR A 251 -5.50 9.07 14.54
C THR A 251 -5.36 9.98 13.33
N ASP A 252 -4.23 9.87 12.63
CA ASP A 252 -3.91 10.49 11.36
C ASP A 252 -2.97 9.59 10.53
N ARG A 253 -2.56 10.03 9.34
CA ARG A 253 -1.73 9.24 8.41
C ARG A 253 -0.29 8.98 8.87
N THR A 254 0.18 9.64 9.93
CA THR A 254 1.58 9.66 10.36
C THR A 254 1.80 9.13 11.77
N TRP A 255 0.80 9.24 12.64
CA TRP A 255 0.90 8.90 14.06
C TRP A 255 -0.01 7.72 14.40
N PRO A 256 0.53 6.49 14.45
CA PRO A 256 -0.17 5.38 15.05
C PRO A 256 -0.18 5.56 16.58
N ASN A 257 -1.38 5.58 17.17
CA ASN A 257 -1.58 5.88 18.59
C ASN A 257 -1.52 4.61 19.46
N GLN A 258 -2.16 3.54 19.01
CA GLN A 258 -2.34 2.32 19.79
C GLN A 258 -1.98 1.08 18.97
N PHE A 259 -1.10 0.25 19.52
CA PHE A 259 -0.74 -1.05 18.96
C PHE A 259 -1.57 -2.18 19.58
N PHE A 260 -1.96 -3.15 18.74
CA PHE A 260 -2.66 -4.37 19.12
C PHE A 260 -1.84 -5.58 18.64
N PRO A 261 -1.26 -6.36 19.57
CA PRO A 261 -0.45 -7.52 19.20
C PRO A 261 -1.32 -8.66 18.67
N PRO A 262 -0.70 -9.67 18.04
CA PRO A 262 -1.40 -10.88 17.63
C PRO A 262 -2.03 -11.58 18.82
N ASN A 263 -3.29 -11.99 18.66
CA ASN A 263 -4.02 -12.82 19.63
C ASN A 263 -4.47 -14.17 19.03
N PHE A 264 -4.25 -14.36 17.72
CA PHE A 264 -4.52 -15.59 16.98
C PHE A 264 -3.21 -16.17 16.47
N LEU A 265 -2.50 -16.91 17.31
CA LEU A 265 -1.11 -17.32 17.08
C LEU A 265 -1.01 -18.60 16.22
N PRO A 266 0.12 -18.87 15.55
CA PRO A 266 0.36 -20.16 14.89
C PRO A 266 0.41 -21.33 15.90
N PRO A 267 0.38 -22.59 15.44
CA PRO A 267 0.27 -23.01 14.05
C PRO A 267 -1.13 -22.73 13.47
N TYR A 268 -1.22 -22.45 12.17
CA TYR A 268 -2.47 -22.11 11.46
C TYR A 268 -3.04 -23.28 10.65
N ASP A 269 -2.36 -24.42 10.62
CA ASP A 269 -2.74 -25.65 9.91
C ASP A 269 -3.58 -26.61 10.75
N THR A 270 -3.98 -26.23 11.97
CA THR A 270 -4.95 -27.00 12.73
C THR A 270 -6.33 -26.88 12.08
N GLU A 271 -7.09 -27.98 12.08
CA GLU A 271 -8.45 -28.05 11.54
C GLU A 271 -9.33 -26.88 11.99
N GLU A 272 -9.38 -26.63 13.30
CA GLU A 272 -10.19 -25.56 13.91
C GLU A 272 -9.80 -24.17 13.36
N LYS A 273 -8.50 -23.85 13.32
CA LYS A 273 -8.05 -22.55 12.83
C LYS A 273 -8.23 -22.42 11.34
N ARG A 274 -8.06 -23.50 10.59
CA ARG A 274 -8.30 -23.52 9.15
C ARG A 274 -9.75 -23.25 8.82
N GLN A 275 -10.68 -23.91 9.50
CA GLN A 275 -12.10 -23.63 9.35
C GLN A 275 -12.42 -22.16 9.65
N ILE A 276 -11.87 -21.59 10.72
CA ILE A 276 -12.04 -20.17 11.04
C ILE A 276 -11.49 -19.28 9.92
N ILE A 277 -10.23 -19.46 9.53
CA ILE A 277 -9.59 -18.65 8.49
C ILE A 277 -10.39 -18.72 7.19
N LEU A 278 -10.67 -19.93 6.71
CA LEU A 278 -11.36 -20.13 5.44
C LEU A 278 -12.78 -19.56 5.49
N SER A 279 -13.50 -19.64 6.62
CA SER A 279 -14.85 -19.05 6.75
C SER A 279 -14.88 -17.53 6.55
N TYR A 280 -13.77 -16.84 6.79
CA TYR A 280 -13.61 -15.42 6.52
C TYR A 280 -13.00 -15.14 5.14
N LEU A 281 -12.41 -16.13 4.46
CA LEU A 281 -11.88 -15.99 3.10
C LEU A 281 -12.87 -16.48 2.02
N THR A 282 -14.01 -17.08 2.40
CA THR A 282 -15.05 -17.48 1.42
C THR A 282 -15.81 -16.29 0.82
N GLU A 283 -15.79 -15.15 1.51
CA GLU A 283 -16.54 -13.94 1.12
C GLU A 283 -15.61 -12.75 0.99
N GLU A 284 -16.00 -11.80 0.16
CA GLU A 284 -15.39 -10.48 0.08
C GLU A 284 -16.47 -9.41 0.09
N TRP A 285 -16.09 -8.24 0.59
CA TRP A 285 -16.94 -7.08 0.56
C TRP A 285 -16.91 -6.47 -0.84
N ASP A 286 -18.06 -6.38 -1.52
CA ASP A 286 -18.14 -5.68 -2.80
C ASP A 286 -18.39 -4.19 -2.58
N GLU A 287 -17.42 -3.39 -2.99
CA GLU A 287 -17.41 -1.93 -2.90
C GLU A 287 -18.49 -1.29 -3.79
N LYS A 288 -18.89 -1.95 -4.88
CA LYS A 288 -19.88 -1.39 -5.82
C LYS A 288 -21.30 -1.57 -5.32
N THR A 289 -21.60 -2.73 -4.74
CA THR A 289 -22.95 -3.04 -4.23
C THR A 289 -23.10 -2.87 -2.72
N LEU A 290 -22.00 -2.56 -2.02
CA LEU A 290 -21.96 -2.43 -0.56
C LEU A 290 -22.56 -3.66 0.15
N SER A 291 -22.13 -4.86 -0.26
CA SER A 291 -22.66 -6.12 0.23
C SER A 291 -21.60 -7.22 0.23
N TRP A 292 -21.75 -8.21 1.11
CA TRP A 292 -20.95 -9.44 1.05
C TRP A 292 -21.30 -10.26 -0.20
N LYS A 293 -20.26 -10.75 -0.88
CA LYS A 293 -20.37 -11.69 -2.00
C LYS A 293 -19.38 -12.82 -1.80
N LYS A 294 -19.60 -13.94 -2.50
CA LYS A 294 -18.61 -15.01 -2.57
C LYS A 294 -17.32 -14.46 -3.19
N ALA A 295 -16.20 -14.66 -2.51
CA ALA A 295 -14.90 -14.21 -2.98
C ALA A 295 -14.51 -14.94 -4.27
N VAL A 296 -13.96 -14.19 -5.23
CA VAL A 296 -13.41 -14.75 -6.46
C VAL A 296 -11.91 -14.51 -6.47
N TYR A 297 -11.14 -15.60 -6.59
CA TYR A 297 -9.69 -15.55 -6.55
C TYR A 297 -9.08 -15.92 -7.90
N PRO A 298 -7.93 -15.32 -8.26
CA PRO A 298 -7.11 -15.84 -9.34
C PRO A 298 -6.65 -17.28 -9.04
N GLU A 299 -6.52 -18.10 -10.09
CA GLU A 299 -5.92 -19.42 -9.97
C GLU A 299 -4.42 -19.30 -9.63
N LYS A 300 -3.94 -20.21 -8.78
CA LYS A 300 -2.51 -20.32 -8.48
C LYS A 300 -1.79 -20.77 -9.75
N LYS A 301 -1.04 -19.86 -10.39
CA LYS A 301 -0.19 -20.20 -11.53
C LYS A 301 0.88 -21.20 -11.09
N SER A 302 1.10 -22.27 -11.87
CA SER A 302 2.22 -23.16 -11.67
C SER A 302 3.53 -22.40 -11.87
N ASP A 303 4.48 -22.51 -10.95
CA ASP A 303 5.82 -21.89 -11.02
C ASP A 303 6.73 -22.51 -12.11
N SER A 304 6.14 -23.00 -13.20
CA SER A 304 6.83 -23.58 -14.35
C SER A 304 7.31 -22.46 -15.28
N SER A 305 8.23 -21.63 -14.79
CA SER A 305 9.24 -20.86 -15.53
C SER A 305 9.58 -19.55 -14.81
N ILE A 306 10.33 -19.62 -13.70
CA ILE A 306 11.22 -18.51 -13.37
C ILE A 306 12.40 -18.63 -14.33
N GLY A 307 12.19 -18.22 -15.58
CA GLY A 307 13.29 -17.87 -16.46
C GLY A 307 14.00 -16.72 -15.79
N PHE A 308 15.19 -16.98 -15.25
CA PHE A 308 16.08 -15.98 -14.69
C PHE A 308 16.55 -15.10 -15.85
N MET A 309 15.68 -14.19 -16.32
CA MET A 309 16.12 -13.13 -17.23
C MET A 309 16.80 -12.11 -16.33
N GLU A 310 18.09 -12.33 -16.14
CA GLU A 310 19.03 -11.38 -15.56
C GLU A 310 18.88 -10.06 -16.35
N TRP A 311 18.09 -9.14 -15.82
CA TRP A 311 18.08 -7.79 -16.35
C TRP A 311 19.30 -7.07 -15.75
N CYS A 312 20.45 -7.36 -16.33
CA CYS A 312 21.75 -6.78 -15.96
C CYS A 312 21.97 -5.36 -16.53
N GLY A 313 20.91 -4.69 -17.00
CA GLY A 313 20.98 -3.35 -17.58
C GLY A 313 20.20 -2.34 -16.74
N ASN A 314 20.77 -1.16 -16.54
CA ASN A 314 20.05 -0.05 -15.93
C ASN A 314 18.90 0.38 -16.87
N PRO A 315 17.63 0.43 -16.42
CA PRO A 315 16.48 0.91 -17.22
C PRO A 315 16.77 2.22 -17.94
N ILE A 316 17.51 3.10 -17.27
CA ILE A 316 17.85 4.44 -17.72
C ILE A 316 18.89 4.38 -18.85
N GLU A 317 19.80 3.42 -18.86
CA GLU A 317 20.76 3.25 -19.96
C GLU A 317 20.08 2.77 -21.24
N ALA A 318 19.07 1.90 -21.11
CA ALA A 318 18.18 1.55 -22.22
C ALA A 318 17.31 2.75 -22.66
N LEU A 319 16.94 3.62 -21.71
CA LEU A 319 16.12 4.81 -21.96
C LEU A 319 16.88 5.92 -22.69
N LEU A 320 18.14 6.16 -22.31
CA LEU A 320 19.02 7.20 -22.85
C LEU A 320 19.78 6.75 -24.10
N GLY A 321 19.56 5.52 -24.56
CA GLY A 321 20.20 4.96 -25.75
C GLY A 321 21.70 4.84 -25.54
N GLY A 322 22.12 3.84 -24.75
CA GLY A 322 23.51 3.42 -24.48
C GLY A 322 24.59 4.18 -25.26
N ARG A 323 25.03 5.32 -24.73
CA ARG A 323 26.27 5.96 -25.14
C ARG A 323 27.34 5.69 -24.08
N GLY A 324 27.89 4.48 -24.13
CA GLY A 324 29.26 4.28 -23.66
C GLY A 324 30.17 5.14 -24.53
N ALA A 325 30.61 6.27 -24.01
CA ALA A 325 31.70 7.03 -24.62
C ALA A 325 32.96 6.16 -24.55
N ALA A 326 33.24 5.42 -25.61
CA ALA A 326 34.57 4.89 -25.86
C ALA A 326 35.50 6.08 -26.05
N ALA A 327 36.23 6.44 -24.99
CA ALA A 327 37.38 7.32 -25.10
C ALA A 327 38.38 6.64 -26.07
N LYS A 328 38.57 7.25 -27.24
CA LYS A 328 39.65 6.85 -28.16
C LYS A 328 40.99 7.06 -27.45
N PRO A 329 41.96 6.14 -27.57
CA PRO A 329 43.30 6.38 -27.04
C PRO A 329 43.92 7.57 -27.76
N VAL A 330 44.54 8.46 -26.98
CA VAL A 330 45.38 9.54 -27.50
C VAL A 330 46.63 8.91 -28.13
N GLU A 331 46.79 9.12 -29.43
CA GLU A 331 48.00 8.80 -30.18
C GLU A 331 49.13 9.73 -29.70
N THR A 332 50.12 9.18 -29.01
CA THR A 332 51.36 9.89 -28.68
C THR A 332 52.24 9.94 -29.93
N THR A 333 52.23 11.08 -30.60
CA THR A 333 53.26 11.43 -31.60
C THR A 333 54.62 11.49 -30.92
N LYS A 334 55.52 10.56 -31.28
CA LYS A 334 56.96 10.68 -31.05
C LYS A 334 57.51 11.74 -32.01
N THR A 335 58.00 12.85 -31.47
CA THR A 335 58.98 13.70 -32.14
C THR A 335 60.37 13.10 -31.96
N THR A 336 61.05 12.87 -33.08
CA THR A 336 62.50 12.71 -33.21
C THR A 336 63.26 13.93 -32.73
#